data_AF-A0A2T4BAY4-F1
#
_entry.id   AF-A0A2T4BAY4-F1
#
_cell.length_a   1.000
_cell.length_b   1.000
_cell.length_c   1.000
_cell.angle_alpha   90.00
_cell.angle_beta   90.00
_cell.angle_gamma   90.00
#
_symmetry.space_group_name_H-M   'P 1'
#
loop_
_entity.id
_entity.type
_entity.pdbx_description
1 polymer ?
#
loop_
_entity_poly.entity_id
_entity_poly.type
_entity_poly.pdbx_seq_one_letter_code
_entity_poly.pdbx_strand_id
1 'polypeptide(L)'
;MGVSSWEYTIDRYGQRAAEILAAEWHLGFTAFGGPPVHFKILHDRFVTKLRWVDDQMYQELFGVAQALCGPASTKMLYCINLIHDGFFGAILGLLIWSLPGALGMFGLAVGVSSIESALPSAVYALLSGLNAATVGIIALAAVQLSNAAVTDKLARTLVFLSGAAGMLYNALWYFPLLMFLCGVAAVVHDYRWLHKPIKAAVALFSWRKKEAGVVEVEAVSPGTDTQLRVSRGKEPVQEVQHSSSAGPSSAAVTGPGADQMISNSESEERPFGAESEPRVIPREHRLNLSWKVGTAIIAGFFATFIAVLVLRSVLPYPPLLYRLFANLYLAGTIIFGGGPVVIPLLREYIVAEGWVSPRDFLIGLAIAQAFPGPNFNFAVFLGTLAASNSGKPSVAGATIAFVGIFFPGIALVHGTMGVWGSLRSKRWVKSGLRGVNAGAVGLIYTAVYRIWQVGYLDEGFQSGRSLGDDPWWVVVTATAYVGGRYYGVSAPVAILLGAVMGLVRYGVVVGRG
;
A
#
# COMPACT_ATOMS: atom_id res chain seq x y z
N MET A 1 -3.23 -18.78 49.37
CA MET A 1 -1.98 -18.71 48.58
C MET A 1 -2.19 -17.66 47.51
N GLY A 2 -1.66 -16.45 47.73
CA GLY A 2 -1.74 -15.38 46.74
C GLY A 2 -0.69 -15.62 45.67
N VAL A 3 -1.12 -15.78 44.42
CA VAL A 3 -0.24 -15.80 43.27
C VAL A 3 0.60 -14.53 43.31
N SER A 4 1.92 -14.67 43.30
CA SER A 4 2.82 -13.52 43.38
C SER A 4 2.59 -12.61 42.17
N SER A 5 2.75 -11.29 42.34
CA SER A 5 2.55 -10.29 41.26
C SER A 5 3.36 -10.61 39.99
N TRP A 6 4.46 -11.37 40.12
CA TRP A 6 5.33 -11.78 39.03
C TRP A 6 4.76 -12.97 38.25
N GLU A 7 4.18 -13.97 38.91
CA GLU A 7 3.51 -15.10 38.26
C GLU A 7 2.31 -14.63 37.42
N TYR A 8 1.48 -13.73 37.98
CA TYR A 8 0.36 -13.13 37.22
C TYR A 8 0.83 -12.37 35.97
N THR A 9 1.98 -11.69 36.07
CA THR A 9 2.55 -10.95 34.94
C THR A 9 3.07 -11.90 33.86
N ILE A 10 3.77 -12.96 34.27
CA ILE A 10 4.30 -13.98 33.34
C ILE A 10 3.16 -14.70 32.63
N ASP A 11 2.13 -15.13 33.36
CA ASP A 11 0.96 -15.81 32.77
C ASP A 11 0.25 -14.91 31.77
N ARG A 12 0.10 -13.61 32.08
CA ARG A 12 -0.49 -12.63 31.16
C ARG A 12 0.31 -12.47 29.88
N TYR A 13 1.64 -12.35 29.96
CA TYR A 13 2.48 -12.25 28.75
C TYR A 13 2.50 -13.56 27.97
N GLY A 14 2.48 -14.71 28.65
CA GLY A 14 2.39 -16.04 28.03
C GLY A 14 1.10 -16.24 27.25
N GLN A 15 -0.04 -15.85 27.84
CA GLN A 15 -1.35 -15.91 27.17
C GLN A 15 -1.39 -15.02 25.92
N ARG A 16 -0.87 -13.79 26.01
CA ARG A 16 -0.76 -12.88 24.85
C ARG A 16 0.14 -13.43 23.75
N ALA A 17 1.29 -13.98 24.12
CA ALA A 17 2.19 -14.61 23.16
C ALA A 17 1.54 -15.82 22.47
N ALA A 18 0.79 -16.63 23.20
CA ALA A 18 0.04 -17.75 22.65
C ALA A 18 -1.08 -17.30 21.70
N GLU A 19 -1.78 -16.21 22.02
CA GLU A 19 -2.81 -15.62 21.15
C GLU A 19 -2.21 -15.12 19.83
N ILE A 20 -1.11 -14.36 19.88
CA ILE A 20 -0.38 -13.92 18.67
C ILE A 20 0.09 -15.12 17.86
N LEU A 21 0.69 -16.13 18.51
CA LEU A 21 1.15 -17.33 17.83
C LEU A 21 -0.01 -18.04 17.13
N ALA A 22 -1.12 -18.28 17.81
CA ALA A 22 -2.31 -18.89 17.23
C ALA A 22 -2.89 -18.05 16.08
N ALA A 23 -2.85 -16.72 16.23
CA ALA A 23 -3.37 -15.80 15.23
C ALA A 23 -2.49 -15.71 13.98
N GLU A 24 -1.16 -15.82 14.10
CA GLU A 24 -0.20 -15.39 13.07
C GLU A 24 0.77 -16.47 12.56
N TRP A 25 0.92 -17.62 13.22
CA TRP A 25 1.98 -18.61 12.89
C TRP A 25 2.04 -18.99 11.40
N HIS A 26 0.87 -19.13 10.77
CA HIS A 26 0.74 -19.55 9.38
C HIS A 26 1.06 -18.42 8.39
N LEU A 27 1.02 -17.16 8.81
CA LEU A 27 1.19 -16.02 7.91
C LEU A 27 2.59 -15.99 7.29
N GLY A 28 3.63 -16.33 8.05
CA GLY A 28 5.00 -16.45 7.53
C GLY A 28 5.19 -17.54 6.46
N PHE A 29 4.26 -18.50 6.37
CA PHE A 29 4.25 -19.58 5.38
C PHE A 29 3.24 -19.39 4.25
N THR A 30 2.27 -18.48 4.40
CA THR A 30 1.10 -18.38 3.51
C THR A 30 0.90 -16.99 2.90
N ALA A 31 1.65 -15.98 3.36
CA ALA A 31 1.59 -14.63 2.80
C ALA A 31 2.41 -14.51 1.51
N PHE A 32 1.87 -15.02 0.41
CA PHE A 32 2.49 -14.92 -0.92
C PHE A 32 2.01 -13.68 -1.68
N GLY A 33 2.77 -13.27 -2.70
CA GLY A 33 2.36 -12.25 -3.65
C GLY A 33 2.71 -10.82 -3.27
N GLY A 34 3.53 -10.63 -2.23
CA GLY A 34 4.15 -9.34 -1.92
C GLY A 34 3.23 -8.29 -1.26
N PRO A 35 3.73 -7.06 -1.07
CA PRO A 35 3.11 -6.10 -0.16
C PRO A 35 1.64 -5.77 -0.42
N PRO A 36 1.17 -5.56 -1.67
CA PRO A 36 -0.24 -5.30 -1.95
C PRO A 36 -1.15 -6.45 -1.48
N VAL A 37 -0.72 -7.69 -1.69
CA VAL A 37 -1.46 -8.89 -1.26
C VAL A 37 -1.41 -9.02 0.25
N HIS A 38 -0.27 -8.72 0.88
CA HIS A 38 -0.14 -8.74 2.34
C HIS A 38 -1.14 -7.79 3.00
N PHE A 39 -1.34 -6.58 2.48
CA PHE A 39 -2.35 -5.68 3.03
C PHE A 39 -3.73 -6.35 3.04
N LYS A 40 -4.16 -6.95 1.93
CA LYS A 40 -5.42 -7.69 1.90
C LYS A 40 -5.45 -8.84 2.91
N ILE A 41 -4.40 -9.65 3.00
CA ILE A 41 -4.30 -10.75 3.97
C ILE A 41 -4.46 -10.23 5.41
N LEU A 42 -3.76 -9.14 5.74
CA LEU A 42 -3.83 -8.50 7.06
C LEU A 42 -5.23 -7.92 7.32
N HIS A 43 -5.88 -7.35 6.31
CA HIS A 43 -7.25 -6.83 6.42
C HIS A 43 -8.24 -7.96 6.70
N ASP A 44 -8.28 -8.99 5.84
CA ASP A 44 -9.18 -10.14 5.99
C ASP A 44 -8.98 -10.82 7.36
N ARG A 45 -7.73 -10.88 7.85
CA ARG A 45 -7.39 -11.52 9.13
C ARG A 45 -7.76 -10.65 10.32
N PHE A 46 -7.24 -9.42 10.40
CA PHE A 46 -7.32 -8.61 11.61
C PHE A 46 -8.54 -7.68 11.66
N VAL A 47 -9.15 -7.37 10.52
CA VAL A 47 -10.40 -6.60 10.45
C VAL A 47 -11.59 -7.53 10.38
N THR A 48 -11.64 -8.41 9.37
CA THR A 48 -12.86 -9.21 9.11
C THR A 48 -12.99 -10.40 10.06
N LYS A 49 -11.95 -11.24 10.20
CA LYS A 49 -12.01 -12.50 10.96
C LYS A 49 -11.82 -12.31 12.47
N LEU A 50 -10.69 -11.73 12.88
CA LEU A 50 -10.32 -11.58 14.29
C LEU A 50 -10.87 -10.30 14.92
N ARG A 51 -11.20 -9.29 14.10
CA ARG A 51 -11.73 -8.00 14.55
C ARG A 51 -10.85 -7.32 15.61
N TRP A 52 -9.54 -7.43 15.48
CA TRP A 52 -8.58 -6.74 16.34
C TRP A 52 -8.55 -5.22 16.09
N VAL A 53 -8.82 -4.82 14.84
CA VAL A 53 -8.88 -3.41 14.41
C VAL A 53 -10.08 -3.20 13.49
N ASP A 54 -10.70 -2.02 13.55
CA ASP A 54 -11.77 -1.63 12.63
C ASP A 54 -11.21 -1.11 11.28
N ASP A 55 -12.07 -0.99 10.27
CA ASP A 55 -11.70 -0.52 8.94
C ASP A 55 -11.07 0.87 8.96
N GLN A 56 -11.58 1.78 9.80
CA GLN A 56 -11.05 3.14 9.89
C GLN A 56 -9.61 3.13 10.41
N MET A 57 -9.35 2.40 11.51
CA MET A 57 -8.02 2.21 12.07
C MET A 57 -7.11 1.55 11.04
N TYR A 58 -7.59 0.53 10.35
CA TYR A 58 -6.81 -0.16 9.33
C TYR A 58 -6.36 0.81 8.23
N GLN A 59 -7.26 1.66 7.72
CA GLN A 59 -6.92 2.66 6.70
C GLN A 59 -5.97 3.75 7.23
N GLU A 60 -6.12 4.16 8.48
CA GLU A 60 -5.21 5.09 9.15
C GLU A 60 -3.80 4.50 9.26
N LEU A 61 -3.68 3.25 9.72
CA LEU A 61 -2.40 2.54 9.83
C LEU A 61 -1.78 2.25 8.46
N PHE A 62 -2.60 1.92 7.45
CA PHE A 62 -2.15 1.76 6.08
C PHE A 62 -1.44 3.04 5.59
N GLY A 63 -2.02 4.21 5.85
CA GLY A 63 -1.41 5.49 5.50
C GLY A 63 -0.12 5.77 6.23
N VAL A 64 -0.07 5.51 7.54
CA VAL A 64 1.17 5.66 8.34
C VAL A 64 2.25 4.71 7.83
N ALA A 65 1.92 3.46 7.56
CA ALA A 65 2.85 2.44 7.08
C ALA A 65 3.39 2.76 5.68
N GLN A 66 2.60 3.40 4.83
CA GLN A 66 3.04 3.83 3.51
C GLN A 66 3.88 5.12 3.58
N ALA A 67 3.50 6.07 4.45
CA ALA A 67 4.15 7.38 4.58
C ALA A 67 5.57 7.29 5.13
N LEU A 68 5.85 6.33 6.01
CA LEU A 68 7.16 6.15 6.63
C LEU A 68 8.03 5.21 5.79
N CYS A 69 9.34 5.34 5.93
CA CYS A 69 10.28 4.47 5.24
C CYS A 69 10.26 3.03 5.79
N GLY A 70 10.84 2.09 5.05
CA GLY A 70 10.90 0.66 5.33
C GLY A 70 9.72 -0.15 4.75
N PRO A 71 9.72 -1.48 4.93
CA PRO A 71 8.70 -2.37 4.36
C PRO A 71 7.29 -2.11 4.90
N ALA A 72 6.40 -1.60 4.05
CA ALA A 72 5.08 -1.11 4.46
C ALA A 72 4.18 -2.20 5.07
N SER A 73 4.07 -3.40 4.47
CA SER A 73 3.26 -4.49 5.03
C SER A 73 3.77 -4.98 6.39
N THR A 74 5.08 -4.98 6.58
CA THR A 74 5.71 -5.36 7.85
C THR A 74 5.42 -4.33 8.95
N LYS A 75 5.49 -3.04 8.62
CA LYS A 75 5.10 -1.97 9.55
C LYS A 75 3.61 -2.03 9.90
N MET A 76 2.76 -2.38 8.95
CA MET A 76 1.33 -2.56 9.17
C MET A 76 1.06 -3.66 10.20
N LEU A 77 1.63 -4.85 10.00
CA LEU A 77 1.53 -5.95 10.96
C LEU A 77 2.08 -5.54 12.34
N TYR A 78 3.25 -4.88 12.35
CA TYR A 78 3.86 -4.39 13.58
C TYR A 78 2.91 -3.43 14.33
N CYS A 79 2.27 -2.48 13.64
CA CYS A 79 1.32 -1.55 14.25
C CYS A 79 0.07 -2.23 14.80
N ILE A 80 -0.49 -3.22 14.08
CA ILE A 80 -1.65 -3.97 14.55
C ILE A 80 -1.32 -4.68 15.86
N ASN A 81 -0.21 -5.43 15.90
CA ASN A 81 0.25 -6.10 17.11
C ASN A 81 0.64 -5.12 18.23
N LEU A 82 1.20 -3.95 17.87
CA LEU A 82 1.56 -2.92 18.85
C LEU A 82 0.33 -2.32 19.52
N ILE A 83 -0.76 -2.12 18.76
CA ILE A 83 -2.04 -1.68 19.31
C ILE A 83 -2.66 -2.79 20.17
N HIS A 84 -2.62 -4.03 19.69
CA HIS A 84 -3.25 -5.16 20.37
C HIS A 84 -2.50 -5.55 21.66
N ASP A 85 -1.22 -5.89 21.59
CA ASP A 85 -0.46 -6.51 22.70
C ASP A 85 0.72 -5.69 23.22
N GLY A 86 0.97 -4.52 22.63
CA GLY A 86 2.09 -3.65 23.00
C GLY A 86 3.41 -4.08 22.35
N PHE A 87 4.53 -3.54 22.87
CA PHE A 87 5.83 -3.64 22.20
C PHE A 87 6.31 -5.08 21.99
N PHE A 88 6.24 -5.92 23.02
CA PHE A 88 6.69 -7.30 22.93
C PHE A 88 5.83 -8.12 21.96
N GLY A 89 4.51 -7.89 21.94
CA GLY A 89 3.62 -8.50 20.96
C GLY A 89 3.97 -8.09 19.54
N ALA A 90 4.28 -6.80 19.33
CA ALA A 90 4.71 -6.29 18.03
C ALA A 90 6.01 -6.91 17.51
N ILE A 91 6.99 -7.12 18.39
CA ILE A 91 8.24 -7.81 18.04
C ILE A 91 8.00 -9.30 17.78
N LEU A 92 7.18 -9.95 18.60
CA LEU A 92 6.85 -11.36 18.42
C LEU A 92 6.12 -11.60 17.09
N GLY A 93 5.09 -10.81 16.78
CA GLY A 93 4.38 -10.88 15.50
C GLY A 93 5.29 -10.62 14.31
N LEU A 94 6.19 -9.65 14.40
CA LEU A 94 7.23 -9.42 13.38
C LEU A 94 8.11 -10.66 13.14
N LEU A 95 8.57 -11.30 14.21
CA LEU A 95 9.42 -12.49 14.12
C LEU A 95 8.65 -13.66 13.53
N ILE A 96 7.42 -13.93 14.00
CA ILE A 96 6.57 -15.01 13.48
C ILE A 96 6.28 -14.82 11.99
N TRP A 97 5.99 -13.60 11.57
CA TRP A 97 5.71 -13.26 10.19
C TRP A 97 6.94 -13.34 9.28
N SER A 98 8.10 -12.90 9.76
CA SER A 98 9.26 -12.69 8.90
C SER A 98 10.28 -13.83 8.96
N LEU A 99 10.44 -14.52 10.09
CA LEU A 99 11.48 -15.54 10.28
C LEU A 99 11.33 -16.76 9.35
N PRO A 100 10.14 -17.35 9.13
CA PRO A 100 10.02 -18.50 8.23
C PRO A 100 10.53 -18.19 6.83
N GLY A 101 10.11 -17.05 6.27
CA GLY A 101 10.60 -16.54 4.99
C GLY A 101 12.11 -16.27 5.02
N ALA A 102 12.63 -15.66 6.09
CA ALA A 102 14.06 -15.37 6.24
C ALA A 102 14.92 -16.63 6.30
N LEU A 103 14.49 -17.66 7.03
CA LEU A 103 15.17 -18.95 7.13
C LEU A 103 15.16 -19.69 5.78
N GLY A 104 14.03 -19.65 5.06
CA GLY A 104 13.97 -20.19 3.71
C GLY A 104 14.90 -19.46 2.74
N MET A 105 14.92 -18.12 2.76
CA MET A 105 15.85 -17.32 1.96
C MET A 105 17.31 -17.57 2.34
N PHE A 106 17.62 -17.78 3.62
CA PHE A 106 18.95 -18.19 4.09
C PHE A 106 19.35 -19.55 3.52
N GLY A 107 18.48 -20.57 3.64
CA GLY A 107 18.73 -21.91 3.11
C GLY A 107 18.94 -21.91 1.59
N LEU A 108 18.13 -21.12 0.87
CA LEU A 108 18.26 -20.95 -0.58
C LEU A 108 19.54 -20.22 -0.97
N ALA A 109 19.98 -19.23 -0.19
CA ALA A 109 21.27 -18.57 -0.42
C ALA A 109 22.44 -19.54 -0.26
N VAL A 110 22.40 -20.39 0.78
CA VAL A 110 23.42 -21.43 0.97
C VAL A 110 23.41 -22.40 -0.23
N GLY A 111 22.24 -22.83 -0.68
CA GLY A 111 22.09 -23.71 -1.85
C GLY A 111 22.53 -23.08 -3.17
N VAL A 112 22.28 -21.78 -3.39
CA VAL A 112 22.76 -21.07 -4.58
C VAL A 112 24.27 -20.88 -4.54
N SER A 113 24.85 -20.66 -3.36
CA SER A 113 26.30 -20.48 -3.20
C SER A 113 27.12 -21.74 -3.53
N SER A 114 26.52 -22.92 -3.49
CA SER A 114 27.17 -24.18 -3.88
C SER A 114 27.05 -24.53 -5.37
N ILE A 115 26.33 -23.73 -6.17
CA ILE A 115 26.13 -23.96 -7.60
C ILE A 115 27.07 -23.03 -8.39
N GLU A 116 28.16 -23.58 -8.91
CA GLU A 116 29.13 -22.81 -9.70
C GLU A 116 28.63 -22.49 -11.13
N SER A 117 27.87 -23.42 -11.74
CA SER A 117 27.37 -23.30 -13.13
C SER A 117 26.13 -22.41 -13.26
N ALA A 118 25.75 -22.09 -14.51
CA ALA A 118 24.41 -21.56 -14.80
C ALA A 118 23.33 -22.52 -14.26
N LEU A 119 22.19 -21.98 -13.82
CA LEU A 119 21.04 -22.80 -13.47
C LEU A 119 20.56 -23.54 -14.72
N PRO A 120 19.96 -24.73 -14.60
CA PRO A 120 19.31 -25.38 -15.73
C PRO A 120 18.24 -24.45 -16.34
N SER A 121 18.14 -24.40 -17.66
CA SER A 121 17.12 -23.67 -18.44
C SER A 121 15.69 -23.88 -17.92
N ALA A 122 15.37 -25.09 -17.47
CA ALA A 122 14.09 -25.41 -16.83
C ALA A 122 13.79 -24.53 -15.60
N VAL A 123 14.81 -24.17 -14.82
CA VAL A 123 14.66 -23.30 -13.64
C VAL A 123 14.36 -21.86 -14.06
N TYR A 124 14.98 -21.34 -15.12
CA TYR A 124 14.67 -20.01 -15.65
C TYR A 124 13.21 -19.93 -16.14
N ALA A 125 12.72 -20.97 -16.82
CA ALA A 125 11.33 -21.04 -17.25
C ALA A 125 10.35 -21.14 -16.07
N LEU A 126 10.69 -21.95 -15.06
CA LEU A 126 9.93 -22.06 -13.82
C LEU A 126 9.83 -20.72 -13.09
N LEU A 127 10.96 -20.02 -12.91
CA LEU A 127 11.04 -18.72 -12.24
C LEU A 127 10.27 -17.64 -13.03
N SER A 128 10.33 -17.66 -14.35
CA SER A 128 9.55 -16.76 -15.21
C SER A 128 8.05 -16.99 -15.05
N GLY A 129 7.62 -18.26 -14.96
CA GLY A 129 6.23 -18.63 -14.68
C GLY A 129 5.75 -18.17 -13.30
N LEU A 130 6.58 -18.33 -12.27
CA LEU A 130 6.31 -17.83 -10.92
C LEU A 130 6.13 -16.30 -10.90
N ASN A 131 7.05 -15.56 -11.53
CA ASN A 131 6.99 -14.10 -11.61
C ASN A 131 5.74 -13.63 -12.37
N ALA A 132 5.43 -14.26 -13.50
CA ALA A 132 4.25 -13.92 -14.31
C ALA A 132 2.95 -14.06 -13.50
N ALA A 133 2.76 -15.20 -12.83
CA ALA A 133 1.60 -15.40 -11.96
C ALA A 133 1.57 -14.42 -10.78
N THR A 134 2.74 -14.14 -10.18
CA THR A 134 2.88 -13.16 -9.10
C THR A 134 2.42 -11.77 -9.53
N VAL A 135 2.82 -11.30 -10.73
CA VAL A 135 2.37 -10.02 -11.27
C VAL A 135 0.84 -9.98 -11.42
N GLY A 136 0.22 -11.08 -11.83
CA GLY A 136 -1.24 -11.18 -11.97
C GLY A 136 -1.96 -11.04 -10.63
N ILE A 137 -1.45 -11.69 -9.58
CA ILE A 137 -1.98 -11.57 -8.23
C ILE A 137 -1.75 -10.18 -7.63
N ILE A 138 -0.59 -9.56 -7.87
CA ILE A 138 -0.32 -8.18 -7.45
C ILE A 138 -1.28 -7.20 -8.14
N ALA A 139 -1.54 -7.39 -9.43
CA ALA A 139 -2.50 -6.57 -10.18
C ALA A 139 -3.92 -6.72 -9.60
N LEU A 140 -4.32 -7.94 -9.22
CA LEU A 140 -5.59 -8.18 -8.54
C LEU A 140 -5.68 -7.43 -7.21
N ALA A 141 -4.63 -7.52 -6.37
CA ALA A 141 -4.58 -6.82 -5.11
C ALA A 141 -4.61 -5.29 -5.29
N ALA A 142 -3.98 -4.76 -6.34
CA ALA A 142 -4.03 -3.34 -6.69
C ALA A 142 -5.47 -2.87 -6.94
N VAL A 143 -6.23 -3.63 -7.75
CA VAL A 143 -7.64 -3.33 -8.05
C VAL A 143 -8.50 -3.42 -6.79
N GLN A 144 -8.32 -4.45 -5.98
CA GLN A 144 -9.08 -4.64 -4.74
C GLN A 144 -8.83 -3.50 -3.74
N LEU A 145 -7.57 -3.11 -3.56
CA LEU A 145 -7.21 -2.02 -2.64
C LEU A 145 -7.65 -0.66 -3.17
N SER A 146 -7.62 -0.46 -4.48
CA SER A 146 -8.18 0.73 -5.13
C SER A 146 -9.67 0.86 -4.86
N ASN A 147 -10.45 -0.21 -5.02
CA ASN A 147 -11.87 -0.19 -4.72
C ASN A 147 -12.18 0.17 -3.26
N ALA A 148 -11.31 -0.22 -2.32
CA ALA A 148 -11.47 0.10 -0.90
C ALA A 148 -11.02 1.54 -0.55
N ALA A 149 -9.93 2.04 -1.14
CA ALA A 149 -9.35 3.34 -0.80
C ALA A 149 -9.99 4.51 -1.56
N VAL A 150 -10.60 4.26 -2.72
CA VAL A 150 -11.08 5.27 -3.65
C VAL A 150 -12.55 5.60 -3.38
N THR A 151 -12.77 6.44 -2.37
CA THR A 151 -14.12 6.82 -1.93
C THR A 151 -14.70 8.01 -2.68
N ASP A 152 -13.86 8.89 -3.23
CA ASP A 152 -14.29 10.15 -3.84
C ASP A 152 -13.53 10.52 -5.13
N LYS A 153 -14.01 11.55 -5.84
CA LYS A 153 -13.43 11.99 -7.13
C LYS A 153 -11.99 12.50 -7.00
N LEU A 154 -11.63 13.13 -5.88
CA LEU A 154 -10.26 13.57 -5.63
C LEU A 154 -9.36 12.35 -5.45
N ALA A 155 -9.76 11.38 -4.62
CA ALA A 155 -9.02 10.13 -4.44
C ALA A 155 -8.78 9.40 -5.77
N ARG A 156 -9.79 9.32 -6.66
CA ARG A 156 -9.64 8.77 -8.03
C ARG A 156 -8.55 9.48 -8.83
N THR A 157 -8.58 10.81 -8.80
CA THR A 157 -7.63 11.65 -9.52
C THR A 157 -6.21 11.48 -8.96
N LEU A 158 -6.07 11.42 -7.63
CA LEU A 158 -4.78 11.20 -6.97
C LEU A 158 -4.19 9.82 -7.27
N VAL A 159 -5.00 8.76 -7.27
CA VAL A 159 -4.57 7.40 -7.68
C VAL A 159 -4.04 7.43 -9.12
N PHE A 160 -4.81 8.00 -10.06
CA PHE A 160 -4.40 8.08 -11.45
C PHE A 160 -3.10 8.88 -11.63
N LEU A 161 -3.05 10.10 -11.10
CA LEU A 161 -1.90 10.99 -11.24
C LEU A 161 -0.65 10.38 -10.60
N SER A 162 -0.77 9.81 -9.40
CA SER A 162 0.38 9.20 -8.73
C SER A 162 0.87 7.93 -9.45
N GLY A 163 -0.03 7.08 -9.92
CA GLY A 163 0.33 5.89 -10.69
C GLY A 163 0.99 6.22 -12.03
N ALA A 164 0.41 7.15 -12.79
CA ALA A 164 0.96 7.61 -14.07
C ALA A 164 2.34 8.26 -13.86
N ALA A 165 2.45 9.19 -12.92
CA ALA A 165 3.70 9.89 -12.69
C ALA A 165 4.79 8.94 -12.18
N GLY A 166 4.44 7.97 -11.32
CA GLY A 166 5.36 6.93 -10.85
C GLY A 166 5.88 6.00 -11.96
N MET A 167 5.08 5.75 -13.00
CA MET A 167 5.53 4.97 -14.17
C MET A 167 6.47 5.78 -15.07
N LEU A 168 6.27 7.10 -15.17
CA LEU A 168 7.05 7.98 -16.04
C LEU A 168 8.42 8.35 -15.47
N TYR A 169 8.56 8.41 -14.14
CA TYR A 169 9.80 8.86 -13.50
C TYR A 169 10.32 7.89 -12.44
N ASN A 170 11.62 7.55 -12.55
CA ASN A 170 12.23 6.43 -11.86
C ASN A 170 13.27 6.83 -10.80
N ALA A 171 13.03 7.93 -10.06
CA ALA A 171 13.90 8.31 -8.94
C ALA A 171 13.35 7.86 -7.57
N LEU A 172 14.25 7.55 -6.65
CA LEU A 172 13.90 7.05 -5.30
C LEU A 172 13.21 8.11 -4.43
N TRP A 173 13.69 9.36 -4.51
CA TRP A 173 13.11 10.50 -3.79
C TRP A 173 11.73 10.90 -4.32
N TYR A 174 11.36 10.41 -5.50
CA TYR A 174 10.15 10.82 -6.18
C TYR A 174 8.89 10.28 -5.52
N PHE A 175 8.89 9.02 -5.09
CA PHE A 175 7.71 8.40 -4.48
C PHE A 175 7.29 9.02 -3.14
N PRO A 176 8.22 9.29 -2.19
CA PRO A 176 7.88 10.00 -0.96
C PRO A 176 7.33 11.39 -1.24
N LEU A 177 7.94 12.11 -2.19
CA LEU A 177 7.47 13.43 -2.59
C LEU A 177 6.05 13.34 -3.16
N LEU A 178 5.78 12.40 -4.07
CA LEU A 178 4.48 12.20 -4.68
C LEU A 178 3.40 11.90 -3.63
N MET A 179 3.70 11.02 -2.67
CA MET A 179 2.80 10.73 -1.56
C MET A 179 2.55 11.94 -0.67
N PHE A 180 3.59 12.72 -0.36
CA PHE A 180 3.47 13.96 0.39
C PHE A 180 2.58 14.97 -0.36
N LEU A 181 2.80 15.15 -1.67
CA LEU A 181 1.99 16.02 -2.51
C LEU A 181 0.53 15.56 -2.58
N CYS A 182 0.25 14.26 -2.65
CA CYS A 182 -1.12 13.75 -2.56
C CYS A 182 -1.77 14.08 -1.21
N GLY A 183 -1.02 13.96 -0.10
CA GLY A 183 -1.49 14.37 1.22
C GLY A 183 -1.80 15.87 1.32
N VAL A 184 -0.89 16.72 0.83
CA VAL A 184 -1.09 18.17 0.77
C VAL A 184 -2.30 18.52 -0.11
N ALA A 185 -2.43 17.91 -1.28
CA ALA A 185 -3.55 18.14 -2.19
C ALA A 185 -4.90 17.81 -1.53
N ALA A 186 -4.98 16.73 -0.76
CA ALA A 186 -6.18 16.38 0.00
C ALA A 186 -6.51 17.43 1.06
N VAL A 187 -5.52 17.90 1.84
CA VAL A 187 -5.71 18.95 2.84
C VAL A 187 -6.19 20.26 2.20
N VAL A 188 -5.52 20.69 1.13
CA VAL A 188 -5.84 21.93 0.40
C VAL A 188 -7.26 21.87 -0.17
N HIS A 189 -7.67 20.72 -0.72
CA HIS A 189 -9.00 20.50 -1.25
C HIS A 189 -10.07 20.55 -0.14
N ASP A 190 -9.86 19.83 0.96
CA ASP A 190 -10.86 19.71 2.04
C ASP A 190 -11.03 20.99 2.86
N TYR A 191 -9.95 21.75 3.06
CA TYR A 191 -10.01 23.06 3.68
C TYR A 191 -10.46 24.15 2.70
N ARG A 192 -10.75 23.79 1.44
CA ARG A 192 -11.16 24.70 0.37
C ARG A 192 -10.23 25.91 0.24
N TRP A 193 -8.94 25.76 0.56
CA TRP A 193 -7.97 26.85 0.50
C TRP A 193 -7.89 27.46 -0.90
N LEU A 194 -8.07 26.62 -1.92
CA LEU A 194 -8.09 27.05 -3.32
C LEU A 194 -9.44 27.61 -3.81
N HIS A 195 -10.56 27.45 -3.08
CA HIS A 195 -11.86 27.98 -3.55
C HIS A 195 -11.89 29.51 -3.62
N LYS A 196 -11.21 30.21 -2.69
CA LYS A 196 -11.13 31.68 -2.69
C LYS A 196 -10.32 32.22 -3.88
N PRO A 197 -9.07 31.77 -4.14
CA PRO A 197 -8.30 32.23 -5.30
C PRO A 197 -8.85 31.73 -6.63
N ILE A 198 -9.40 30.50 -6.71
CA ILE A 198 -10.02 30.00 -7.95
C ILE A 198 -11.30 30.78 -8.27
N LYS A 199 -12.16 31.09 -7.28
CA LYS A 199 -13.30 32.00 -7.52
C LYS A 199 -12.84 33.39 -7.96
N ALA A 200 -11.78 33.93 -7.39
CA ALA A 200 -11.23 35.21 -7.80
C ALA A 200 -10.69 35.16 -9.25
N ALA A 201 -9.97 34.11 -9.63
CA ALA A 201 -9.46 33.91 -10.98
C ALA A 201 -10.57 33.66 -12.01
N VAL A 202 -11.57 32.84 -11.67
CA VAL A 202 -12.74 32.59 -12.53
C VAL A 202 -13.60 33.85 -12.67
N ALA A 203 -13.74 34.66 -11.61
CA ALA A 203 -14.40 35.96 -11.68
C ALA A 203 -13.62 36.96 -12.54
N LEU A 204 -12.29 36.95 -12.46
CA LEU A 204 -11.43 37.78 -13.31
C LEU A 204 -11.52 37.36 -14.78
N PHE A 205 -11.57 36.06 -15.04
CA PHE A 205 -11.65 35.50 -16.39
C PHE A 205 -13.05 35.67 -17.01
N SER A 206 -14.12 35.55 -16.20
CA SER A 206 -15.49 35.83 -16.65
C SER A 206 -15.74 37.33 -16.83
N TRP A 207 -15.11 38.19 -16.03
CA TRP A 207 -15.11 39.65 -16.22
C TRP A 207 -14.39 40.03 -17.53
N ARG A 208 -13.20 39.49 -17.80
CA ARG A 208 -12.50 39.66 -19.08
C ARG A 208 -13.28 39.14 -20.28
N LYS A 209 -14.03 38.04 -20.13
CA LYS A 209 -14.89 37.50 -21.19
C LYS A 209 -16.15 38.36 -21.41
N LYS A 210 -16.61 39.07 -20.38
CA LYS A 210 -17.67 40.08 -20.47
C LYS A 210 -17.18 41.35 -21.19
N GLU A 211 -15.95 41.79 -20.96
CA GLU A 211 -15.34 42.91 -21.70
C GLU A 211 -15.00 42.55 -23.16
N ALA A 212 -14.58 41.32 -23.42
CA ALA A 212 -14.30 40.84 -24.79
C ALA A 212 -15.57 40.49 -25.60
N GLY A 213 -16.76 40.56 -24.99
CA GLY A 213 -18.04 40.15 -25.57
C GLY A 213 -19.03 41.27 -25.90
N VAL A 214 -18.62 42.54 -25.82
CA VAL A 214 -19.46 43.68 -26.21
C VAL A 214 -18.83 44.39 -27.42
N VAL A 215 -18.98 43.78 -28.58
CA VAL A 215 -19.08 44.50 -29.86
C VAL A 215 -20.32 43.96 -30.53
N GLU A 216 -21.48 44.41 -30.04
CA GLU A 216 -22.71 44.34 -30.82
C GLU A 216 -22.52 45.34 -31.97
N VAL A 217 -22.32 44.82 -33.18
CA VAL A 217 -22.28 45.63 -34.39
C VAL A 217 -23.72 46.12 -34.63
N GLU A 218 -24.01 47.35 -34.21
CA GLU A 218 -25.14 48.12 -34.72
C GLU A 218 -24.99 48.26 -36.23
N ALA A 219 -25.75 47.47 -36.98
CA ALA A 219 -25.99 47.71 -38.40
C ALA A 219 -27.24 48.60 -38.53
N VAL A 220 -27.01 49.87 -38.85
CA VAL A 220 -28.00 50.88 -39.28
C VAL A 220 -27.61 51.23 -40.73
N SER A 221 -28.42 51.33 -41.79
CA SER A 221 -29.86 51.29 -42.17
C SER A 221 -29.87 51.15 -43.73
N PRO A 222 -30.94 51.31 -44.57
CA PRO A 222 -32.29 51.85 -44.32
C PRO A 222 -33.47 51.07 -44.97
N GLY A 223 -34.69 51.28 -44.46
CA GLY A 223 -35.91 50.91 -45.22
C GLY A 223 -37.19 50.76 -44.41
N THR A 224 -37.91 51.87 -44.27
CA THR A 224 -39.38 51.99 -44.40
C THR A 224 -40.32 51.42 -43.31
N ASP A 225 -41.13 52.36 -42.81
CA ASP A 225 -42.46 52.28 -42.20
C ASP A 225 -42.67 51.83 -40.74
N THR A 226 -42.67 52.85 -39.88
CA THR A 226 -43.83 53.32 -39.11
C THR A 226 -44.77 52.25 -38.53
N GLN A 227 -44.77 52.04 -37.21
CA GLN A 227 -45.94 52.24 -36.35
C GLN A 227 -45.55 52.41 -34.87
N LEU A 228 -46.04 53.50 -34.29
CA LEU A 228 -46.01 53.85 -32.87
C LEU A 228 -46.97 52.97 -32.06
N ARG A 229 -46.55 52.49 -30.88
CA ARG A 229 -47.42 52.59 -29.70
C ARG A 229 -46.64 52.66 -28.39
N VAL A 230 -46.89 53.76 -27.70
CA VAL A 230 -46.39 54.18 -26.39
C VAL A 230 -47.34 53.65 -25.30
N SER A 231 -46.78 53.31 -24.13
CA SER A 231 -47.14 53.84 -22.80
C SER A 231 -47.30 52.80 -21.67
N ARG A 232 -46.52 53.04 -20.60
CA ARG A 232 -46.84 53.08 -19.14
C ARG A 232 -47.62 51.92 -18.52
N GLY A 233 -47.33 51.43 -17.31
CA GLY A 233 -46.45 51.87 -16.23
C GLY A 233 -46.95 51.26 -14.89
N LYS A 234 -45.99 50.86 -14.05
CA LYS A 234 -45.95 50.71 -12.57
C LYS A 234 -47.20 50.36 -11.72
N GLU A 235 -47.10 49.19 -11.07
CA GLU A 235 -47.27 48.85 -9.62
C GLU A 235 -48.63 49.11 -8.87
N PRO A 236 -48.81 48.74 -7.57
CA PRO A 236 -49.19 47.38 -7.10
C PRO A 236 -50.33 47.38 -6.03
N VAL A 237 -51.09 46.30 -5.84
CA VAL A 237 -52.02 46.11 -4.67
C VAL A 237 -52.16 44.60 -4.39
N GLN A 238 -51.64 44.05 -3.28
CA GLN A 238 -52.18 43.89 -1.90
C GLN A 238 -53.22 42.74 -1.70
N GLU A 239 -52.70 41.64 -1.14
CA GLU A 239 -53.21 40.71 -0.12
C GLU A 239 -54.72 40.69 0.26
N VAL A 240 -55.38 39.52 0.15
CA VAL A 240 -56.55 39.12 0.96
C VAL A 240 -56.57 37.59 1.19
N GLN A 241 -56.64 37.19 2.47
CA GLN A 241 -56.98 35.84 2.96
C GLN A 241 -58.48 35.56 2.81
N HIS A 242 -58.86 34.31 2.54
CA HIS A 242 -60.14 33.77 3.05
C HIS A 242 -60.09 32.26 3.28
N SER A 243 -60.56 31.89 4.47
CA SER A 243 -60.82 30.58 5.06
C SER A 243 -62.20 30.02 4.69
N SER A 244 -62.46 28.76 5.15
CA SER A 244 -63.74 27.99 5.21
C SER A 244 -64.07 27.12 3.99
N SER A 245 -64.68 25.92 4.04
CA SER A 245 -65.13 24.99 5.11
C SER A 245 -65.65 23.68 4.48
N ALA A 246 -65.58 22.55 5.22
CA ALA A 246 -66.46 21.34 5.27
C ALA A 246 -67.09 20.77 3.96
N GLY A 247 -66.83 19.53 3.51
CA GLY A 247 -67.22 18.19 4.06
C GLY A 247 -68.38 17.59 3.22
N PRO A 248 -68.87 16.33 3.37
CA PRO A 248 -68.26 15.01 3.64
C PRO A 248 -68.76 13.89 2.64
N SER A 249 -68.40 12.60 2.86
CA SER A 249 -69.02 11.33 2.36
C SER A 249 -67.93 10.37 1.81
N SER A 250 -67.86 9.04 2.02
CA SER A 250 -68.67 8.00 2.65
C SER A 250 -67.75 6.82 3.00
N ALA A 251 -68.19 5.96 3.92
CA ALA A 251 -67.49 4.81 4.50
C ALA A 251 -67.67 3.49 3.71
N ALA A 252 -66.96 2.46 4.22
CA ALA A 252 -67.16 1.01 4.10
C ALA A 252 -66.51 0.31 2.87
N VAL A 253 -65.92 -0.91 2.87
CA VAL A 253 -65.53 -1.97 3.84
C VAL A 253 -64.98 -3.18 3.01
N THR A 254 -64.30 -4.16 3.64
CA THR A 254 -63.85 -5.51 3.18
C THR A 254 -62.51 -5.68 2.43
N GLY A 255 -61.61 -6.53 2.98
CA GLY A 255 -60.50 -7.22 2.27
C GLY A 255 -60.89 -8.68 1.95
N PRO A 256 -59.97 -9.67 1.82
CA PRO A 256 -58.50 -9.64 1.66
C PRO A 256 -57.99 -10.42 0.41
N GLY A 257 -56.73 -10.26 -0.01
CA GLY A 257 -56.12 -11.17 -1.00
C GLY A 257 -54.81 -10.71 -1.66
N ALA A 258 -53.72 -11.36 -1.25
CA ALA A 258 -52.50 -11.77 -1.95
C ALA A 258 -51.87 -10.93 -3.09
N ASP A 259 -50.55 -10.76 -2.95
CA ASP A 259 -49.50 -10.74 -3.97
C ASP A 259 -49.48 -9.63 -5.04
N GLN A 260 -48.58 -8.65 -4.86
CA GLN A 260 -47.39 -8.51 -5.73
C GLN A 260 -46.45 -7.40 -5.26
N MET A 261 -45.22 -7.79 -4.94
CA MET A 261 -44.05 -6.94 -4.76
C MET A 261 -43.73 -6.19 -6.06
N ILE A 262 -43.91 -4.87 -6.07
CA ILE A 262 -43.06 -3.92 -6.82
C ILE A 262 -42.93 -2.67 -5.94
N SER A 263 -41.90 -2.60 -5.09
CA SER A 263 -41.55 -1.34 -4.41
C SER A 263 -40.39 -0.67 -5.13
N ASN A 264 -40.70 0.48 -5.71
CA ASN A 264 -39.77 1.43 -6.28
C ASN A 264 -38.61 1.74 -5.34
N SER A 265 -37.42 1.79 -5.93
CA SER A 265 -36.22 2.36 -5.35
C SER A 265 -36.38 3.88 -5.24
N GLU A 266 -36.84 4.36 -4.08
CA GLU A 266 -36.63 5.74 -3.67
C GLU A 266 -35.41 5.80 -2.76
N SER A 267 -34.43 6.56 -3.23
CA SER A 267 -33.20 6.93 -2.57
C SER A 267 -33.50 7.73 -1.30
N GLU A 268 -33.49 7.06 -0.15
CA GLU A 268 -33.44 7.73 1.15
C GLU A 268 -32.06 8.39 1.33
N GLU A 269 -32.04 9.72 1.21
CA GLU A 269 -30.99 10.57 1.73
C GLU A 269 -30.86 10.34 3.24
N ARG A 270 -29.78 9.68 3.67
CA ARG A 270 -29.48 9.50 5.10
C ARG A 270 -29.14 10.86 5.73
N PRO A 271 -29.83 11.28 6.82
CA PRO A 271 -29.46 12.46 7.56
C PRO A 271 -28.09 12.31 8.21
N PHE A 272 -27.28 13.36 8.17
CA PHE A 272 -26.02 13.47 8.89
C PHE A 272 -26.26 13.46 10.40
N GLY A 273 -26.25 12.27 11.01
CA GLY A 273 -26.24 12.04 12.45
C GLY A 273 -25.38 10.81 12.73
N ALA A 274 -24.18 11.03 13.25
CA ALA A 274 -23.19 9.98 13.45
C ALA A 274 -23.59 9.03 14.58
N GLU A 275 -24.10 7.85 14.24
CA GLU A 275 -23.87 6.66 15.05
C GLU A 275 -22.41 6.26 14.87
N SER A 276 -21.58 6.55 15.88
CA SER A 276 -20.24 6.00 15.95
C SER A 276 -20.35 4.48 16.07
N GLU A 277 -19.87 3.75 15.07
CA GLU A 277 -19.72 2.30 15.14
C GLU A 277 -19.10 1.89 16.49
N PRO A 278 -19.55 0.79 17.12
CA PRO A 278 -19.07 0.36 18.42
C PRO A 278 -17.56 0.08 18.35
N ARG A 279 -16.80 0.84 19.14
CA ARG A 279 -15.34 0.72 19.29
C ARG A 279 -14.97 -0.72 19.63
N VAL A 280 -14.36 -1.42 18.68
CA VAL A 280 -14.01 -2.85 18.79
C VAL A 280 -12.76 -3.09 19.65
N ILE A 281 -11.91 -2.08 19.88
CA ILE A 281 -10.69 -2.23 20.69
C ILE A 281 -11.03 -2.15 22.19
N PRO A 282 -10.82 -3.22 22.99
CA PRO A 282 -11.00 -3.20 24.44
C PRO A 282 -10.20 -2.07 25.09
N ARG A 283 -10.76 -1.39 26.10
CA ARG A 283 -10.14 -0.21 26.76
C ARG A 283 -8.74 -0.49 27.34
N GLU A 284 -8.41 -1.75 27.55
CA GLU A 284 -7.15 -2.29 28.08
C GLU A 284 -6.00 -2.37 27.05
N HIS A 285 -6.28 -2.24 25.76
CA HIS A 285 -5.29 -2.27 24.66
C HIS A 285 -4.91 -0.87 24.17
N ARG A 286 -4.82 0.11 25.09
CA ARG A 286 -4.29 1.44 24.74
C ARG A 286 -2.77 1.36 24.62
N LEU A 287 -2.27 1.82 23.48
CA LEU A 287 -0.88 2.27 23.32
C LEU A 287 -0.52 3.26 24.44
N ASN A 288 0.18 2.78 25.45
CA ASN A 288 0.74 3.61 26.52
C ASN A 288 2.07 4.25 26.09
N LEU A 289 2.17 4.68 24.82
CA LEU A 289 3.35 5.34 24.30
C LEU A 289 3.12 6.86 24.29
N SER A 290 3.82 7.56 25.16
CA SER A 290 3.76 9.03 25.22
C SER A 290 4.40 9.67 23.99
N TRP A 291 3.88 10.82 23.54
CA TRP A 291 4.45 11.59 22.43
C TRP A 291 5.92 11.97 22.67
N LYS A 292 6.32 12.15 23.94
CA LYS A 292 7.72 12.41 24.33
C LYS A 292 8.62 11.22 24.04
N VAL A 293 8.14 10.01 24.35
CA VAL A 293 8.88 8.77 24.06
C VAL A 293 8.92 8.54 22.55
N GLY A 294 7.81 8.75 21.84
CA GLY A 294 7.76 8.63 20.38
C GLY A 294 8.74 9.55 19.67
N THR A 295 8.78 10.83 20.07
CA THR A 295 9.73 11.82 19.53
C THR A 295 11.18 11.50 19.90
N ALA A 296 11.45 11.02 21.12
CA ALA A 296 12.78 10.57 21.52
C ALA A 296 13.27 9.37 20.69
N ILE A 297 12.39 8.41 20.38
CA ILE A 297 12.73 7.26 19.52
C ILE A 297 13.06 7.72 18.09
N ILE A 298 12.29 8.65 17.53
CA ILE A 298 12.57 9.22 16.20
C ILE A 298 13.91 9.97 16.20
N ALA A 299 14.16 10.81 17.21
CA ALA A 299 15.42 11.52 17.35
C ALA A 299 16.62 10.55 17.52
N GLY A 300 16.45 9.52 18.35
CA GLY A 300 17.43 8.46 18.54
C GLY A 300 17.71 7.70 17.26
N PHE A 301 16.68 7.38 16.46
CA PHE A 301 16.84 6.79 15.14
C PHE A 301 17.73 7.66 14.23
N PHE A 302 17.42 8.95 14.08
CA PHE A 302 18.24 9.85 13.24
C PHE A 302 19.68 9.99 13.77
N ALA A 303 19.87 10.03 15.08
CA ALA A 303 21.21 10.03 15.67
C ALA A 303 21.97 8.75 15.32
N THR A 304 21.34 7.57 15.44
CA THR A 304 21.96 6.29 15.06
C THR A 304 22.22 6.19 13.57
N PHE A 305 21.32 6.70 12.71
CA PHE A 305 21.51 6.75 11.27
C PHE A 305 22.71 7.61 10.88
N ILE A 306 22.82 8.82 11.44
CA ILE A 306 23.97 9.70 11.20
C ILE A 306 25.25 9.03 11.69
N ALA A 307 25.27 8.47 12.90
CA ALA A 307 26.44 7.80 13.45
C ALA A 307 26.90 6.63 12.56
N VAL A 308 25.97 5.79 12.10
CA VAL A 308 26.28 4.65 11.21
C VAL A 308 26.83 5.12 9.86
N LEU A 309 26.28 6.18 9.25
CA LEU A 309 26.78 6.64 7.96
C LEU A 309 28.12 7.39 8.06
N VAL A 310 28.30 8.19 9.11
CA VAL A 310 29.56 8.90 9.37
C VAL A 310 30.66 7.88 9.64
N LEU A 311 30.42 6.89 10.51
CA LEU A 311 31.42 5.87 10.81
C LEU A 311 31.76 5.00 9.58
N ARG A 312 30.80 4.71 8.70
CA ARG A 312 31.06 4.07 7.39
C ARG A 312 31.99 4.92 6.52
N SER A 313 31.86 6.25 6.57
CA SER A 313 32.58 7.18 5.71
C SER A 313 33.97 7.56 6.25
N VAL A 314 34.15 7.57 7.58
CA VAL A 314 35.39 8.00 8.24
C VAL A 314 36.38 6.84 8.41
N LEU A 315 35.90 5.61 8.57
CA LEU A 315 36.78 4.45 8.68
C LEU A 315 37.49 4.18 7.34
N PRO A 316 38.84 4.07 7.30
CA PRO A 316 39.56 3.79 6.05
C PRO A 316 39.28 2.40 5.49
N TYR A 317 39.12 1.40 6.37
CA TYR A 317 38.87 0.00 6.02
C TYR A 317 37.75 -0.59 6.91
N PRO A 318 36.49 -0.17 6.71
CA PRO A 318 35.40 -0.65 7.54
C PRO A 318 35.19 -2.16 7.33
N PRO A 319 35.00 -2.97 8.40
CA PRO A 319 34.77 -4.39 8.27
C PRO A 319 33.58 -4.69 7.36
N LEU A 320 33.67 -5.78 6.56
CA LEU A 320 32.62 -6.15 5.60
C LEU A 320 31.22 -6.19 6.22
N LEU A 321 31.07 -6.86 7.36
CA LEU A 321 29.78 -7.01 8.03
C LEU A 321 29.19 -5.66 8.46
N TYR A 322 30.05 -4.70 8.81
CA TYR A 322 29.62 -3.34 9.13
C TYR A 322 29.22 -2.56 7.87
N ARG A 323 29.95 -2.70 6.76
CA ARG A 323 29.54 -2.13 5.46
C ARG A 323 28.20 -2.70 5.00
N LEU A 324 28.01 -4.02 5.12
CA LEU A 324 26.74 -4.69 4.84
C LEU A 324 25.61 -4.14 5.70
N PHE A 325 25.84 -4.03 7.01
CA PHE A 325 24.88 -3.42 7.93
C PHE A 325 24.53 -1.99 7.50
N ALA A 326 25.53 -1.13 7.28
CA ALA A 326 25.32 0.27 6.94
C ALA A 326 24.59 0.44 5.59
N ASN A 327 24.91 -0.38 4.60
CA ASN A 327 24.25 -0.38 3.29
C ASN A 327 22.78 -0.79 3.41
N LEU A 328 22.48 -1.82 4.21
CA LEU A 328 21.11 -2.28 4.41
C LEU A 328 20.31 -1.38 5.36
N TYR A 329 20.96 -0.77 6.34
CA TYR A 329 20.40 0.26 7.21
C TYR A 329 20.01 1.51 6.40
N LEU A 330 20.88 1.92 5.46
CA LEU A 330 20.58 2.97 4.50
C LEU A 330 19.41 2.59 3.60
N ALA A 331 19.44 1.39 3.02
CA ALA A 331 18.35 0.89 2.19
C ALA A 331 17.01 0.90 2.96
N GLY A 332 16.97 0.35 4.17
CA GLY A 332 15.77 0.33 5.03
C GLY A 332 15.26 1.73 5.39
N THR A 333 16.13 2.74 5.39
CA THR A 333 15.79 4.16 5.64
C THR A 333 15.28 4.88 4.39
N ILE A 334 15.76 4.51 3.20
CA ILE A 334 15.41 5.19 1.93
C ILE A 334 14.21 4.53 1.24
N ILE A 335 13.90 3.28 1.54
CA ILE A 335 12.79 2.59 0.89
C ILE A 335 11.45 3.17 1.36
N PHE A 336 10.62 3.63 0.42
CA PHE A 336 9.23 4.01 0.67
C PHE A 336 8.31 3.22 -0.26
N GLY A 337 7.08 2.95 0.20
CA GLY A 337 6.00 2.43 -0.65
C GLY A 337 6.30 1.10 -1.36
N GLY A 338 6.08 -0.02 -0.68
CA GLY A 338 6.11 -1.36 -1.30
C GLY A 338 7.46 -1.84 -1.87
N GLY A 339 7.52 -3.12 -2.24
CA GLY A 339 8.75 -3.83 -2.68
C GLY A 339 9.41 -3.44 -4.02
N PRO A 340 8.78 -2.79 -5.01
CA PRO A 340 9.40 -2.55 -6.33
C PRO A 340 10.58 -1.57 -6.32
N VAL A 341 10.65 -0.69 -5.32
CA VAL A 341 11.71 0.31 -5.17
C VAL A 341 12.97 -0.29 -4.56
N VAL A 342 12.84 -1.46 -3.93
CA VAL A 342 13.90 -2.15 -3.20
C VAL A 342 14.93 -2.76 -4.14
N ILE A 343 14.49 -3.20 -5.32
CA ILE A 343 15.31 -4.01 -6.23
C ILE A 343 16.49 -3.21 -6.79
N PRO A 344 16.30 -2.00 -7.38
CA PRO A 344 17.43 -1.22 -7.89
C PRO A 344 18.40 -0.84 -6.75
N LEU A 345 17.87 -0.54 -5.57
CA LEU A 345 18.65 -0.15 -4.40
C LEU A 345 19.54 -1.26 -3.87
N LEU A 346 18.99 -2.46 -3.68
CA LEU A 346 19.78 -3.59 -3.21
C LEU A 346 20.81 -4.02 -4.26
N ARG A 347 20.52 -3.84 -5.55
CA ARG A 347 21.52 -4.05 -6.61
C ARG A 347 22.68 -3.05 -6.46
N GLU A 348 22.38 -1.76 -6.33
CA GLU A 348 23.40 -0.73 -6.17
C GLU A 348 24.23 -0.92 -4.89
N TYR A 349 23.61 -1.23 -3.75
CA TYR A 349 24.31 -1.30 -2.47
C TYR A 349 24.95 -2.65 -2.14
N ILE A 350 24.76 -3.69 -2.97
CA ILE A 350 25.31 -5.03 -2.70
C ILE A 350 26.03 -5.59 -3.93
N VAL A 351 25.43 -5.49 -5.11
CA VAL A 351 26.03 -6.01 -6.35
C VAL A 351 27.14 -5.08 -6.83
N ALA A 352 26.95 -3.76 -6.77
CA ALA A 352 28.01 -2.82 -7.17
C ALA A 352 29.24 -2.84 -6.24
N GLU A 353 29.06 -3.28 -4.99
CA GLU A 353 30.15 -3.51 -4.04
C GLU A 353 30.95 -4.81 -4.35
N GLY A 354 30.48 -5.62 -5.30
CA GLY A 354 31.11 -6.86 -5.73
C GLY A 354 30.87 -8.06 -4.81
N TRP A 355 29.97 -7.96 -3.82
CA TRP A 355 29.74 -9.04 -2.86
C TRP A 355 28.85 -10.17 -3.38
N VAL A 356 27.96 -9.85 -4.32
CA VAL A 356 27.00 -10.77 -4.92
C VAL A 356 26.99 -10.57 -6.43
N SER A 357 27.00 -11.67 -7.19
CA SER A 357 26.98 -11.60 -8.66
C SER A 357 25.62 -11.10 -9.19
N PRO A 358 25.55 -10.43 -10.36
CA PRO A 358 24.28 -10.08 -10.99
C PRO A 358 23.36 -11.28 -11.22
N ARG A 359 23.95 -12.44 -11.53
CA ARG A 359 23.23 -13.71 -11.70
C ARG A 359 22.51 -14.11 -10.40
N ASP A 360 23.25 -14.23 -9.30
CA ASP A 360 22.69 -14.71 -8.03
C ASP A 360 21.69 -13.69 -7.46
N PHE A 361 21.91 -12.40 -7.73
CA PHE A 361 20.94 -11.35 -7.41
C PHE A 361 19.60 -11.57 -8.14
N LEU A 362 19.62 -11.83 -9.46
CA LEU A 362 18.40 -12.07 -10.23
C LEU A 362 17.69 -13.36 -9.80
N ILE A 363 18.45 -14.43 -9.52
CA ILE A 363 17.90 -15.70 -9.00
C ILE A 363 17.21 -15.46 -7.66
N GLY A 364 17.91 -14.85 -6.71
CA GLY A 364 17.36 -14.56 -5.39
C GLY A 364 16.16 -13.63 -5.45
N LEU A 365 16.15 -12.68 -6.39
CA LEU A 365 15.01 -11.80 -6.63
C LEU A 365 13.78 -12.58 -7.10
N ALA A 366 13.96 -13.47 -8.08
CA ALA A 366 12.88 -14.28 -8.62
C ALA A 366 12.26 -15.19 -7.55
N ILE A 367 13.12 -15.83 -6.77
CA ILE A 367 12.73 -16.64 -5.62
C ILE A 367 11.96 -15.77 -4.61
N ALA A 368 12.50 -14.61 -4.22
CA ALA A 368 11.90 -13.75 -3.21
C ALA A 368 10.52 -13.19 -3.61
N GLN A 369 10.22 -13.05 -4.90
CA GLN A 369 8.89 -12.64 -5.37
C GLN A 369 7.84 -13.72 -5.17
N ALA A 370 8.25 -14.99 -5.23
CA ALA A 370 7.39 -16.15 -5.07
C ALA A 370 7.46 -16.78 -3.67
N PHE A 371 8.28 -16.24 -2.76
CA PHE A 371 8.44 -16.75 -1.41
C PHE A 371 7.44 -16.14 -0.43
N PRO A 372 6.94 -16.88 0.58
CA PRO A 372 6.02 -16.31 1.55
C PRO A 372 6.70 -15.34 2.52
N GLY A 373 5.88 -14.44 3.06
CA GLY A 373 6.30 -13.43 4.02
C GLY A 373 6.81 -12.15 3.32
N PRO A 374 7.48 -11.26 4.05
CA PRO A 374 7.91 -9.99 3.48
C PRO A 374 9.04 -10.19 2.47
N ASN A 375 8.86 -9.71 1.23
CA ASN A 375 9.85 -9.77 0.15
C ASN A 375 11.22 -9.17 0.53
N PHE A 376 11.27 -8.35 1.59
CA PHE A 376 12.49 -7.77 2.14
C PHE A 376 13.40 -8.82 2.80
N ASN A 377 12.88 -10.03 3.08
CA ASN A 377 13.70 -11.21 3.40
C ASN A 377 14.71 -11.54 2.29
N PHE A 378 14.55 -10.99 1.08
CA PHE A 378 15.60 -10.98 0.06
C PHE A 378 16.93 -10.39 0.56
N ALA A 379 16.90 -9.41 1.47
CA ALA A 379 18.11 -8.89 2.09
C ALA A 379 18.87 -9.99 2.86
N VAL A 380 18.17 -10.94 3.49
CA VAL A 380 18.78 -12.08 4.19
C VAL A 380 19.54 -12.96 3.21
N PHE A 381 18.95 -13.25 2.05
CA PHE A 381 19.61 -13.98 0.98
C PHE A 381 20.90 -13.27 0.52
N LEU A 382 20.80 -11.98 0.25
CA LEU A 382 21.95 -11.18 -0.20
C LEU A 382 23.04 -11.06 0.88
N GLY A 383 22.65 -10.87 2.14
CA GLY A 383 23.59 -10.82 3.27
C GLY A 383 24.30 -12.15 3.52
N THR A 384 23.58 -13.25 3.32
CA THR A 384 24.14 -14.61 3.39
C THR A 384 25.21 -14.78 2.33
N LEU A 385 24.89 -14.51 1.05
CA LEU A 385 25.85 -14.61 -0.05
C LEU A 385 27.03 -13.66 0.12
N ALA A 386 26.80 -12.41 0.52
CA ALA A 386 27.87 -11.44 0.73
C ALA A 386 28.87 -11.90 1.80
N ALA A 387 28.38 -12.50 2.89
CA ALA A 387 29.23 -13.07 3.93
C ALA A 387 29.95 -14.34 3.44
N SER A 388 29.23 -15.29 2.84
CA SER A 388 29.80 -16.56 2.36
C SER A 388 30.88 -16.36 1.30
N ASN A 389 30.61 -15.52 0.29
CA ASN A 389 31.56 -15.21 -0.79
C ASN A 389 32.85 -14.55 -0.29
N SER A 390 32.80 -13.94 0.90
CA SER A 390 33.94 -13.26 1.52
C SER A 390 34.55 -14.04 2.69
N GLY A 391 34.24 -15.34 2.83
CA GLY A 391 34.76 -16.20 3.88
C GLY A 391 34.31 -15.85 5.31
N LYS A 392 33.18 -15.14 5.46
CA LYS A 392 32.56 -14.81 6.75
C LYS A 392 31.41 -15.78 7.07
N PRO A 393 31.04 -15.96 8.36
CA PRO A 393 29.92 -16.82 8.73
C PRO A 393 28.62 -16.36 8.06
N SER A 394 28.00 -17.25 7.26
CA SER A 394 26.79 -16.95 6.49
C SER A 394 25.63 -16.50 7.38
N VAL A 395 25.52 -17.10 8.57
CA VAL A 395 24.50 -16.73 9.59
C VAL A 395 24.69 -15.29 10.06
N ALA A 396 25.93 -14.83 10.25
CA ALA A 396 26.19 -13.45 10.65
C ALA A 396 25.75 -12.46 9.57
N GLY A 397 26.03 -12.76 8.30
CA GLY A 397 25.55 -11.97 7.16
C GLY A 397 24.03 -11.91 7.09
N ALA A 398 23.37 -13.06 7.27
CA ALA A 398 21.91 -13.19 7.29
C ALA A 398 21.27 -12.35 8.40
N THR A 399 21.75 -12.47 9.64
CA THR A 399 21.22 -11.73 10.79
C THR A 399 21.46 -10.22 10.66
N ILE A 400 22.65 -9.81 10.24
CA ILE A 400 22.98 -8.40 10.04
C ILE A 400 22.09 -7.79 8.95
N ALA A 401 21.85 -8.53 7.88
CA ALA A 401 20.99 -8.06 6.81
C ALA A 401 19.53 -7.94 7.24
N PHE A 402 19.03 -8.92 7.99
CA PHE A 402 17.68 -8.88 8.57
C PHE A 402 17.50 -7.66 9.47
N VAL A 403 18.42 -7.43 10.42
CA VAL A 403 18.35 -6.28 11.33
C VAL A 403 18.49 -4.98 10.55
N GLY A 404 19.48 -4.87 9.65
CA GLY A 404 19.75 -3.68 8.88
C GLY A 404 18.56 -3.22 8.05
N ILE A 405 17.87 -4.14 7.38
CA ILE A 405 16.75 -3.77 6.49
C ILE A 405 15.45 -3.46 7.24
N PHE A 406 15.13 -4.18 8.33
CA PHE A 406 13.86 -4.04 9.03
C PHE A 406 13.90 -3.00 10.15
N PHE A 407 15.03 -2.84 10.85
CA PHE A 407 15.12 -1.95 12.01
C PHE A 407 14.72 -0.50 11.73
N PRO A 408 15.18 0.18 10.66
CA PRO A 408 14.85 1.58 10.41
C PRO A 408 13.35 1.86 10.36
N GLY A 409 12.62 1.07 9.57
CA GLY A 409 11.18 1.21 9.41
C GLY A 409 10.41 0.89 10.69
N ILE A 410 10.83 -0.12 11.45
CA ILE A 410 10.20 -0.50 12.72
C ILE A 410 10.44 0.57 13.79
N ALA A 411 11.67 1.09 13.91
CA ALA A 411 11.99 2.16 14.85
C ALA A 411 11.18 3.43 14.56
N LEU A 412 11.10 3.83 13.29
CA LEU A 412 10.35 5.02 12.88
C LEU A 412 8.84 4.87 13.05
N VAL A 413 8.27 3.73 12.68
CA VAL A 413 6.82 3.52 12.88
C VAL A 413 6.48 3.43 14.35
N HIS A 414 7.30 2.74 15.16
CA HIS A 414 7.09 2.68 16.60
C HIS A 414 7.13 4.08 17.23
N GLY A 415 8.14 4.89 16.90
CA GLY A 415 8.23 6.27 17.36
C GLY A 415 7.04 7.12 16.90
N THR A 416 6.61 6.95 15.64
CA THR A 416 5.45 7.65 15.09
C THR A 416 4.16 7.27 15.81
N MET A 417 4.00 6.01 16.22
CA MET A 417 2.83 5.55 16.98
C MET A 417 2.67 6.27 18.33
N GLY A 418 3.76 6.75 18.93
CA GLY A 418 3.70 7.56 20.15
C GLY A 418 3.17 8.98 19.91
N VAL A 419 3.46 9.54 18.72
CA VAL A 419 2.94 10.85 18.28
C VAL A 419 1.52 10.71 17.70
N TRP A 420 1.22 9.55 17.12
CA TRP A 420 -0.02 9.24 16.42
C TRP A 420 -1.26 9.45 17.28
N GLY A 421 -1.23 9.02 18.54
CA GLY A 421 -2.35 9.18 19.47
C GLY A 421 -2.80 10.63 19.66
N SER A 422 -1.88 11.59 19.58
CA SER A 422 -2.17 13.03 19.73
C SER A 422 -2.56 13.71 18.41
N LEU A 423 -2.19 13.14 17.26
CA LEU A 423 -2.41 13.75 15.94
C LEU A 423 -3.65 13.22 15.22
N ARG A 424 -4.00 11.94 15.42
CA ARG A 424 -5.06 11.25 14.64
C ARG A 424 -6.46 11.84 14.76
N SER A 425 -6.74 12.60 15.83
CA SER A 425 -8.03 13.27 16.01
C SER A 425 -8.16 14.55 15.16
N LYS A 426 -7.05 15.10 14.67
CA LYS A 426 -7.04 16.36 13.92
C LYS A 426 -7.55 16.15 12.48
N ARG A 427 -8.48 17.01 12.05
CA ARG A 427 -9.12 16.93 10.73
C ARG A 427 -8.13 16.99 9.57
N TRP A 428 -7.10 17.82 9.65
CA TRP A 428 -6.06 17.91 8.61
C TRP A 428 -5.23 16.63 8.50
N VAL A 429 -5.01 15.89 9.60
CA VAL A 429 -4.28 14.61 9.58
C VAL A 429 -5.11 13.56 8.85
N LYS A 430 -6.40 13.45 9.17
CA LYS A 430 -7.33 12.53 8.48
C LYS A 430 -7.40 12.82 6.98
N SER A 431 -7.54 14.11 6.63
CA SER A 431 -7.57 14.56 5.24
C SER A 431 -6.26 14.24 4.51
N GLY A 432 -5.12 14.57 5.12
CA GLY A 432 -3.79 14.28 4.55
C GLY A 432 -3.57 12.80 4.35
N LEU A 433 -3.92 11.95 5.33
CA LEU A 433 -3.79 10.50 5.20
C LEU A 433 -4.68 9.92 4.12
N ARG A 434 -5.89 10.43 3.93
CA ARG A 434 -6.73 10.03 2.78
C ARG A 434 -6.00 10.29 1.45
N GLY A 435 -5.35 11.46 1.33
CA GLY A 435 -4.54 11.79 0.16
C GLY A 435 -3.33 10.87 0.00
N VAL A 436 -2.59 10.62 1.08
CA VAL A 436 -1.44 9.70 1.10
C VAL A 436 -1.87 8.28 0.71
N ASN A 437 -3.00 7.78 1.22
CA ASN A 437 -3.55 6.46 0.89
C ASN A 437 -3.86 6.36 -0.61
N ALA A 438 -4.53 7.37 -1.17
CA ALA A 438 -4.80 7.41 -2.61
C ALA A 438 -3.50 7.43 -3.43
N GLY A 439 -2.51 8.23 -3.04
CA GLY A 439 -1.18 8.23 -3.67
C GLY A 439 -0.48 6.87 -3.60
N ALA A 440 -0.50 6.23 -2.43
CA ALA A 440 0.11 4.92 -2.22
C ALA A 440 -0.55 3.84 -3.08
N VAL A 441 -1.87 3.85 -3.23
CA VAL A 441 -2.59 2.94 -4.12
C VAL A 441 -2.19 3.15 -5.59
N GLY A 442 -2.05 4.39 -6.04
CA GLY A 442 -1.55 4.68 -7.39
C GLY A 442 -0.16 4.09 -7.64
N LEU A 443 0.74 4.20 -6.65
CA LEU A 443 2.08 3.61 -6.71
C LEU A 443 2.08 2.07 -6.77
N ILE A 444 1.02 1.39 -6.34
CA ILE A 444 0.88 -0.06 -6.54
C ILE A 444 0.70 -0.39 -8.03
N TYR A 445 0.05 0.46 -8.82
CA TYR A 445 0.02 0.25 -10.27
C TYR A 445 1.40 0.44 -10.90
N THR A 446 2.18 1.41 -10.42
CA THR A 446 3.60 1.55 -10.78
C THR A 446 4.39 0.28 -10.42
N ALA A 447 4.09 -0.35 -9.28
CA ALA A 447 4.68 -1.61 -8.86
C ALA A 447 4.45 -2.73 -9.88
N VAL A 448 3.19 -2.93 -10.27
CA VAL A 448 2.78 -3.93 -11.27
C VAL A 448 3.56 -3.72 -12.56
N TYR A 449 3.61 -2.48 -13.05
CA TYR A 449 4.34 -2.13 -14.27
C TYR A 449 5.83 -2.45 -14.16
N ARG A 450 6.49 -2.06 -13.06
CA ARG A 450 7.93 -2.29 -12.90
C ARG A 450 8.30 -3.75 -12.79
N ILE A 451 7.52 -4.55 -12.06
CA ILE A 451 7.76 -6.00 -11.94
C ILE A 451 7.49 -6.68 -13.28
N TRP A 452 6.46 -6.24 -14.01
CA TRP A 452 6.20 -6.71 -15.37
C TRP A 452 7.40 -6.53 -16.31
N GLN A 453 8.09 -5.37 -16.24
CA GLN A 453 9.25 -5.06 -17.09
C GLN A 453 10.48 -5.93 -16.84
N VAL A 454 10.57 -6.61 -15.69
CA VAL A 454 11.75 -7.42 -15.30
C VAL A 454 11.41 -8.87 -14.98
N GLY A 455 10.15 -9.27 -15.13
CA GLY A 455 9.64 -10.55 -14.66
C GLY A 455 10.08 -11.75 -15.51
N TYR A 456 10.44 -11.54 -16.78
CA TYR A 456 10.90 -12.62 -17.66
C TYR A 456 12.40 -12.84 -17.51
N LEU A 457 12.80 -14.06 -17.13
CA LEU A 457 14.17 -14.47 -16.90
C LEU A 457 14.60 -15.49 -17.97
N ASP A 458 15.78 -15.27 -18.53
CA ASP A 458 16.34 -16.10 -19.61
C ASP A 458 17.87 -16.20 -19.44
N GLU A 459 18.47 -17.29 -19.91
CA GLU A 459 19.90 -17.61 -19.76
C GLU A 459 20.80 -16.56 -20.42
N GLY A 460 20.34 -15.93 -21.49
CA GLY A 460 21.11 -14.97 -22.28
C GLY A 460 21.21 -13.56 -21.70
N PHE A 461 20.47 -13.22 -20.64
CA PHE A 461 20.32 -11.82 -20.19
C PHE A 461 20.68 -11.60 -18.72
N GLN A 462 21.59 -10.65 -18.47
CA GLN A 462 21.96 -10.20 -17.11
C GLN A 462 21.00 -9.15 -16.50
N SER A 463 19.90 -8.85 -17.21
CA SER A 463 18.82 -7.98 -16.78
C SER A 463 17.51 -8.58 -17.26
N GLY A 464 16.57 -8.86 -16.34
CA GLY A 464 15.26 -9.41 -16.69
C GLY A 464 14.55 -8.60 -17.78
N ARG A 465 13.70 -9.26 -18.56
CA ARG A 465 12.95 -8.68 -19.68
C ARG A 465 11.47 -8.50 -19.32
N SER A 466 10.76 -7.79 -20.21
CA SER A 466 9.33 -7.60 -20.08
C SER A 466 8.61 -8.94 -20.25
N LEU A 467 7.66 -9.23 -19.37
CA LEU A 467 6.72 -10.34 -19.54
C LEU A 467 5.87 -10.18 -20.82
N GLY A 468 5.80 -8.96 -21.38
CA GLY A 468 5.12 -8.71 -22.64
C GLY A 468 5.87 -9.17 -23.89
N ASP A 469 7.15 -9.57 -23.76
CA ASP A 469 7.97 -9.96 -24.90
C ASP A 469 7.59 -11.37 -25.43
N ASP A 470 7.00 -12.23 -24.59
CA ASP A 470 6.41 -13.51 -25.00
C ASP A 470 4.92 -13.56 -24.57
N PRO A 471 3.96 -13.71 -25.51
CA PRO A 471 2.54 -13.83 -25.19
C PRO A 471 2.21 -14.91 -24.17
N TRP A 472 3.02 -15.96 -24.03
CA TRP A 472 2.84 -17.00 -23.02
C TRP A 472 2.80 -16.44 -21.60
N TRP A 473 3.70 -15.52 -21.26
CA TRP A 473 3.75 -14.93 -19.92
C TRP A 473 2.57 -14.00 -19.66
N VAL A 474 2.06 -13.35 -20.71
CA VAL A 474 0.80 -12.59 -20.65
C VAL A 474 -0.36 -13.51 -20.28
N VAL A 475 -0.46 -14.69 -20.90
CA VAL A 475 -1.48 -15.70 -20.57
C VAL A 475 -1.36 -16.15 -19.13
N VAL A 476 -0.17 -16.54 -18.66
CA VAL A 476 0.05 -16.95 -17.26
C VAL A 476 -0.39 -15.85 -16.28
N THR A 477 -0.03 -14.60 -16.57
CA THR A 477 -0.41 -13.44 -15.76
C THR A 477 -1.92 -13.24 -15.71
N ALA A 478 -2.58 -13.30 -16.88
CA ALA A 478 -4.04 -13.18 -16.99
C ALA A 478 -4.76 -14.33 -16.28
N THR A 479 -4.28 -15.57 -16.41
CA THR A 479 -4.83 -16.74 -15.73
C THR A 479 -4.76 -16.59 -14.22
N ALA A 480 -3.63 -16.11 -13.67
CA ALA A 480 -3.51 -15.86 -12.24
C ALA A 480 -4.47 -14.77 -11.75
N TYR A 481 -4.60 -13.66 -12.49
CA TYR A 481 -5.53 -12.58 -12.17
C TYR A 481 -6.99 -13.07 -12.18
N VAL A 482 -7.42 -13.73 -13.26
CA VAL A 482 -8.80 -14.22 -13.45
C VAL A 482 -9.11 -15.31 -12.43
N GLY A 483 -8.19 -16.26 -12.24
CA GLY A 483 -8.31 -17.32 -11.24
C GLY A 483 -8.50 -16.76 -9.83
N GLY A 484 -7.70 -15.78 -9.44
CA GLY A 484 -7.85 -15.12 -8.14
C GLY A 484 -9.14 -14.31 -8.00
N ARG A 485 -9.55 -13.58 -9.06
CA ARG A 485 -10.70 -12.66 -8.99
C ARG A 485 -12.06 -13.35 -9.03
N TYR A 486 -12.19 -14.39 -9.84
CA TYR A 486 -13.49 -15.00 -10.17
C TYR A 486 -13.64 -16.43 -9.69
N TYR A 487 -12.52 -17.16 -9.56
CA TYR A 487 -12.53 -18.58 -9.15
C TYR A 487 -12.01 -18.82 -7.73
N GLY A 488 -11.66 -17.75 -7.00
CA GLY A 488 -11.20 -17.85 -5.61
C GLY A 488 -9.87 -18.58 -5.46
N VAL A 489 -9.07 -18.69 -6.53
CA VAL A 489 -7.75 -19.32 -6.47
C VAL A 489 -6.86 -18.51 -5.53
N SER A 490 -6.31 -19.17 -4.52
CA SER A 490 -5.42 -18.51 -3.57
C SER A 490 -4.09 -18.12 -4.23
N ALA A 491 -3.47 -17.05 -3.74
CA ALA A 491 -2.19 -16.57 -4.25
C ALA A 491 -1.09 -17.66 -4.34
N PRO A 492 -0.87 -18.51 -3.32
CA PRO A 492 0.13 -19.58 -3.41
C PRO A 492 -0.16 -20.57 -4.54
N VAL A 493 -1.43 -20.96 -4.70
CA VAL A 493 -1.84 -21.91 -5.75
C VAL A 493 -1.65 -21.30 -7.13
N ALA A 494 -2.05 -20.04 -7.32
CA ALA A 494 -1.86 -19.33 -8.58
C ALA A 494 -0.37 -19.22 -8.97
N ILE A 495 0.49 -18.92 -8.00
CA ILE A 495 1.94 -18.84 -8.19
C ILE A 495 2.51 -20.21 -8.58
N LEU A 496 2.16 -21.28 -7.85
CA LEU A 496 2.60 -22.64 -8.18
C LEU A 496 2.12 -23.09 -9.57
N LEU A 497 0.88 -22.78 -9.94
CA LEU A 497 0.36 -23.02 -11.29
C LEU A 497 1.16 -22.26 -12.34
N GLY A 498 1.56 -21.01 -12.06
CA GLY A 498 2.48 -20.26 -12.90
C GLY A 498 3.82 -20.97 -13.12
N ALA A 499 4.41 -21.50 -12.05
CA ALA A 499 5.64 -22.30 -12.11
C ALA A 499 5.49 -23.53 -13.04
N VAL A 500 4.39 -24.27 -12.88
CA VAL A 500 4.05 -25.43 -13.71
C VAL A 500 3.87 -25.01 -15.18
N MET A 501 3.14 -23.92 -15.44
CA MET A 501 3.00 -23.38 -16.79
C MET A 501 4.35 -22.95 -17.40
N GLY A 502 5.28 -22.44 -16.59
CA GLY A 502 6.66 -22.18 -17.00
C GLY A 502 7.40 -23.45 -17.43
N LEU A 503 7.30 -24.53 -16.65
CA LEU A 503 7.88 -25.84 -17.01
C LEU A 503 7.23 -26.47 -18.24
N VAL A 504 5.91 -26.32 -18.41
CA VAL A 504 5.20 -26.78 -19.61
C VAL A 504 5.71 -26.05 -20.84
N ARG A 505 5.89 -24.72 -20.76
CA ARG A 505 6.47 -23.93 -21.84
C ARG A 505 7.87 -24.40 -22.19
N TYR A 506 8.70 -24.65 -21.18
CA TYR A 506 10.04 -25.22 -21.37
C TYR A 506 9.98 -26.55 -22.13
N GLY A 507 9.15 -27.50 -21.69
CA GLY A 507 9.01 -28.80 -22.35
C GLY A 507 8.53 -28.70 -23.80
N VAL A 508 7.60 -27.78 -24.09
CA VAL A 508 7.08 -27.56 -25.45
C VAL A 508 8.10 -26.90 -26.39
N VAL A 509 8.92 -25.98 -25.86
CA VAL A 509 9.93 -25.26 -26.66
C VAL A 509 11.17 -26.12 -26.89
N VAL A 510 11.69 -26.74 -25.84
CA VAL A 510 12.89 -27.59 -25.91
C VAL A 510 12.60 -28.94 -26.55
N GLY A 511 11.40 -29.50 -26.39
CA GLY A 511 10.99 -30.72 -27.09
C GLY A 511 10.83 -30.58 -28.62
N ARG A 512 11.03 -29.38 -29.17
CA ARG A 512 11.07 -29.10 -30.62
C ARG A 512 12.48 -28.81 -31.15
N GLY A 513 13.50 -28.83 -30.28
CA GLY A 513 14.90 -28.54 -30.61
C GLY A 513 15.73 -29.78 -30.89
#